data_AF-A0A424LCD6-F1
#
_entry.id   AF-A0A424LCD6-F1
#
_cell.length_a   1.000
_cell.length_b   1.000
_cell.length_c   1.000
_cell.angle_alpha   90.00
_cell.angle_beta   90.00
_cell.angle_gamma   90.00
#
_symmetry.space_group_name_H-M   'P 1'
#
loop_
_entity.id
_entity.type
_entity.pdbx_description
1 polymer ?
#
loop_
_entity_poly.entity_id
_entity_poly.type
_entity_poly.pdbx_seq_one_letter_code
_entity_poly.pdbx_strand_id
1 'polypeptide(L)'
;MSQASTARLVLITQSRDDGGHQTDALSYQRVNQDYLVVATNETKNTKPDWYLNLKSDPVVQVELDQMSFYAHASAPTGKDRSD
;
A
#
# COMPACT_ATOMS: atom_id res chain seq x y z
N MET A 1 -14.77 -15.66 -21.67
CA MET A 1 -13.38 -15.16 -21.46
C MET A 1 -13.46 -13.96 -20.54
N SER A 2 -13.33 -14.14 -19.23
CA SER A 2 -13.25 -12.99 -18.32
C SER A 2 -11.85 -12.42 -18.42
N GLN A 3 -11.72 -11.21 -18.97
CA GLN A 3 -10.52 -10.42 -18.71
C GLN A 3 -10.47 -10.19 -17.20
N ALA A 4 -9.49 -10.78 -16.53
CA ALA A 4 -9.14 -10.38 -15.18
C ALA A 4 -8.50 -9.00 -15.30
N SER A 5 -9.30 -7.93 -15.22
CA SER A 5 -8.78 -6.61 -14.93
C SER A 5 -8.26 -6.66 -13.49
N THR A 6 -6.99 -7.01 -13.34
CA THR A 6 -6.29 -6.95 -12.06
C THR A 6 -6.15 -5.48 -11.68
N ALA A 7 -7.21 -4.90 -11.12
CA ALA A 7 -7.18 -3.54 -10.60
C ALA A 7 -5.99 -3.43 -9.64
N ARG A 8 -5.14 -2.43 -9.89
CA ARG A 8 -3.97 -2.15 -9.04
C ARG A 8 -4.21 -0.86 -8.30
N LEU A 9 -3.79 -0.85 -7.04
CA LEU A 9 -3.70 0.33 -6.22
C LEU A 9 -2.32 0.95 -6.46
N VAL A 10 -2.26 2.17 -6.94
CA VAL A 10 -1.01 2.93 -6.99
C VAL A 10 -0.85 3.65 -5.65
N LEU A 11 0.17 3.27 -4.91
CA LEU A 11 0.51 3.83 -3.61
C LEU A 11 1.66 4.82 -3.78
N ILE A 12 1.45 6.07 -3.41
CA ILE A 12 2.46 7.11 -3.41
C ILE A 12 2.80 7.43 -1.95
N THR A 13 4.04 7.20 -1.56
CA THR A 13 4.57 7.43 -0.21
C THR A 13 5.66 8.49 -0.23
N GLN A 14 5.88 9.16 0.90
CA GLN A 14 7.06 9.99 1.08
C GLN A 14 8.23 9.11 1.52
N SER A 15 9.32 9.14 0.75
CA SER A 15 10.58 8.49 1.07
C SER A 15 11.14 9.03 2.38
N ARG A 16 11.42 8.13 3.32
CA ARG A 16 12.05 8.49 4.60
C ARG A 16 13.52 8.86 4.50
N ASP A 17 14.17 8.53 3.37
CA ASP A 17 15.61 8.73 3.19
C ASP A 17 15.93 10.13 2.67
N ASP A 18 15.08 10.69 1.80
CA ASP A 18 15.28 11.99 1.14
C ASP A 18 14.03 12.89 1.05
N GLY A 19 12.86 12.42 1.50
CA GLY A 19 11.61 13.15 1.43
C GLY A 19 10.95 13.19 0.05
N GLY A 20 11.51 12.50 -0.95
CA GLY A 20 10.94 12.40 -2.30
C GLY A 20 9.68 11.54 -2.36
N HIS A 21 8.97 11.57 -3.49
CA HIS A 21 7.82 10.69 -3.71
C HIS A 21 8.26 9.34 -4.28
N GLN A 22 7.82 8.25 -3.64
CA GLN A 22 7.99 6.89 -4.13
C GLN A 22 6.63 6.32 -4.53
N THR A 23 6.55 5.75 -5.73
CA THR A 23 5.33 5.20 -6.32
C THR A 23 5.43 3.69 -6.51
N ASP A 24 4.49 2.95 -5.94
CA ASP A 24 4.42 1.49 -6.02
C ASP A 24 3.04 1.02 -6.47
N ALA A 25 2.97 0.14 -7.48
CA ALA A 25 1.72 -0.46 -7.93
C ALA A 25 1.48 -1.81 -7.23
N LEU A 26 0.47 -1.87 -6.37
CA LEU A 26 0.19 -2.99 -5.47
C LEU A 26 -1.13 -3.69 -5.84
N SER A 27 -1.15 -5.01 -5.69
CA SER A 27 -2.41 -5.73 -5.56
C SER A 27 -3.06 -5.39 -4.23
N TYR A 28 -4.39 -5.25 -4.23
CA TYR A 28 -5.14 -4.91 -3.04
C TYR A 28 -6.38 -5.80 -2.90
N GLN A 29 -6.92 -5.84 -1.68
CA GLN A 29 -8.24 -6.38 -1.38
C GLN A 29 -9.10 -5.28 -0.76
N ARG A 30 -10.40 -5.26 -1.08
CA ARG A 30 -11.35 -4.37 -0.42
C ARG A 30 -11.82 -5.03 0.87
N VAL A 31 -11.67 -4.36 2.01
CA VAL A 31 -12.15 -4.85 3.31
C VAL A 31 -13.00 -3.75 3.92
N ASN A 32 -14.31 -3.97 4.03
CA ASN A 32 -15.28 -2.95 4.42
C ASN A 32 -15.13 -1.66 3.57
N GLN A 33 -14.76 -0.55 4.20
CA GLN A 33 -14.54 0.74 3.54
C GLN A 33 -13.06 1.01 3.21
N ASP A 34 -12.17 0.08 3.56
CA ASP A 34 -10.72 0.23 3.47
C ASP A 34 -10.11 -0.60 2.33
N TYR A 35 -8.83 -0.36 2.07
CA TYR A 35 -8.03 -1.10 1.10
C TYR A 35 -6.88 -1.78 1.82
N LEU A 36 -6.85 -3.11 1.76
CA LEU A 36 -5.78 -3.92 2.33
C LEU A 36 -4.72 -4.20 1.26
N VAL A 37 -3.47 -3.85 1.55
CA VAL A 37 -2.29 -4.22 0.76
C VAL A 37 -1.36 -5.07 1.62
N VAL A 38 -0.73 -6.07 1.01
CA VAL A 38 0.17 -6.98 1.72
C VAL A 38 1.62 -6.65 1.36
N ALA A 39 2.41 -6.32 2.38
CA ALA A 39 3.85 -6.11 2.26
C ALA A 39 4.60 -7.45 2.14
N THR A 40 4.39 -8.14 1.03
CA THR A 40 5.13 -9.35 0.67
C THR A 40 6.37 -8.96 -0.11
N ASN A 41 7.53 -9.50 0.26
CA ASN A 41 8.76 -9.34 -0.49
C ASN A 41 9.33 -10.74 -0.72
N GLU A 42 9.08 -11.32 -1.90
CA GLU A 42 9.44 -12.71 -2.18
C GLU A 42 10.96 -12.91 -2.33
N THR A 43 11.70 -11.81 -2.55
CA THR A 43 13.12 -11.86 -2.98
C THR A 43 14.10 -11.26 -1.97
N LYS A 44 13.63 -10.66 -0.87
CA LYS A 44 14.48 -10.05 0.16
C LYS A 44 14.01 -10.42 1.57
N ASN A 45 14.97 -10.69 2.47
CA ASN A 45 14.72 -10.82 3.91
C ASN A 45 14.26 -9.51 4.59
N THR A 46 14.13 -8.41 3.83
CA THR A 46 13.76 -7.09 4.33
C THR A 46 12.35 -6.70 3.87
N LYS A 47 11.67 -5.92 4.70
CA LYS A 47 10.39 -5.32 4.32
C LYS A 47 10.56 -4.41 3.08
N PRO A 48 9.54 -4.28 2.23
CA PRO A 48 9.57 -3.34 1.11
C PRO A 48 9.77 -1.89 1.57
N ASP A 49 10.42 -1.07 0.75
CA ASP A 49 10.71 0.32 1.09
C ASP A 49 9.43 1.15 1.27
N TRP A 50 8.39 0.91 0.48
CA TRP A 50 7.10 1.59 0.67
C TRP A 50 6.52 1.34 2.08
N TYR A 51 6.58 0.09 2.58
CA TYR A 51 6.06 -0.24 3.92
C TYR A 51 6.84 0.48 5.01
N LEU A 52 8.13 0.63 4.76
CA LEU A 52 9.09 1.29 5.60
C LEU A 52 8.91 2.82 5.60
N ASN A 53 8.51 3.40 4.46
CA ASN A 53 8.07 4.80 4.34
C ASN A 53 6.76 5.03 5.11
N LEU A 54 5.76 4.16 4.95
CA LEU A 54 4.47 4.24 5.67
C LEU A 54 4.63 4.26 7.20
N LYS A 55 5.64 3.54 7.71
CA LYS A 55 5.94 3.54 9.14
C LYS A 55 6.51 4.88 9.63
N SER A 56 7.16 5.64 8.75
CA SER A 56 7.72 6.95 9.07
C SER A 56 6.68 8.05 8.90
N ASP A 57 5.92 8.01 7.81
CA ASP A 57 4.79 8.91 7.54
C ASP A 57 3.60 8.09 7.01
N PRO A 58 2.50 7.99 7.77
CA PRO A 58 1.33 7.22 7.36
C PRO A 58 0.43 7.95 6.35
N VAL A 59 0.69 9.22 6.03
CA VAL A 59 -0.07 9.96 5.02
C VAL A 59 0.38 9.54 3.62
N VAL A 60 -0.57 9.06 2.83
CA VAL A 60 -0.31 8.54 1.48
C VAL A 60 -1.25 9.17 0.47
N GLN A 61 -0.83 9.20 -0.79
CA GLN A 61 -1.74 9.36 -1.91
C GLN A 61 -1.99 7.99 -2.55
N VAL A 62 -3.25 7.73 -2.87
CA VAL A 62 -3.72 6.50 -3.49
C VAL A 62 -4.38 6.83 -4.81
N GLU A 63 -4.00 6.11 -5.86
CA GLU A 63 -4.69 6.16 -7.15
C GLU A 63 -5.31 4.79 -7.47
N LEU A 64 -6.59 4.80 -7.81
CA LEU A 64 -7.41 3.64 -8.09
C LEU A 64 -8.39 3.98 -9.21
N ASP A 65 -8.31 3.25 -10.32
CA ASP A 65 -9.12 3.49 -11.52
C ASP A 65 -9.03 4.96 -12.00
N GLN A 66 -10.08 5.76 -11.78
CA GLN A 66 -10.15 7.19 -12.12
C GLN A 66 -10.16 8.11 -10.90
N MET A 67 -9.85 7.56 -9.71
CA MET A 67 -9.86 8.27 -8.44
C MET A 67 -8.43 8.44 -7.92
N SER A 68 -8.15 9.63 -7.38
CA SER A 68 -6.94 9.93 -6.63
C SER A 68 -7.34 10.62 -5.33
N PHE A 69 -6.86 10.11 -4.19
CA PHE A 69 -7.21 10.63 -2.88
C PHE A 69 -6.08 10.41 -1.88
N TYR A 70 -6.01 11.29 -0.88
CA TYR A 70 -5.14 11.09 0.27
C TYR A 70 -5.81 10.15 1.28
N ALA A 71 -5.02 9.29 1.90
CA ALA A 71 -5.46 8.36 2.94
C ALA A 71 -4.44 8.28 4.07
N HIS A 72 -4.88 7.76 5.21
CA HIS A 72 -4.01 7.44 6.33
C HIS A 72 -3.83 5.93 6.39
N ALA A 73 -2.59 5.46 6.21
CA ALA A 73 -2.25 4.05 6.30
C ALA A 73 -2.09 3.62 7.77
N SER A 74 -2.58 2.43 8.10
CA SER A 74 -2.33 1.80 9.39
C SER A 74 -1.87 0.37 9.19
N ALA A 75 -0.88 -0.06 9.97
CA ALA A 75 -0.48 -1.46 10.02
C ALA A 75 -1.24 -2.13 11.18
N PRO A 76 -2.15 -3.08 10.91
CA PRO A 76 -2.84 -3.79 11.98
C PRO A 76 -1.82 -4.46 12.91
N THR A 77 -2.04 -4.32 14.22
CA THR A 77 -1.22 -4.94 15.27
C THR A 77 -2.03 -6.02 15.97
N GLY A 78 -1.37 -7.08 16.47
CA GLY A 78 -2.05 -8.13 17.23
C GLY A 78 -3.03 -8.97 16.39
N LYS A 79 -4.23 -9.21 16.94
CA LYS A 79 -5.22 -10.18 16.44
C LYS A 79 -5.74 -9.83 15.03
N ASP A 80 -5.87 -8.55 14.70
CA ASP A 80 -6.32 -8.07 13.38
C ASP A 80 -5.37 -8.42 12.22
N ARG A 81 -4.13 -8.84 12.53
CA ARG A 81 -3.17 -9.32 11.52
C ARG A 81 -3.39 -10.80 11.15
N SER A 82 -4.07 -11.57 12.01
CA SER A 82 -4.09 -13.04 11.96
C SER A 82 -5.46 -13.63 11.57
N ASP A 83 -6.50 -12.80 11.51
CA ASP A 83 -7.85 -13.16 11.04
C ASP A 83 -8.01 -12.80 9.55
#